data_AF-A0A1W9MLR3-F1
#
_entry.id   AF-A0A1W9MLR3-F1
#
_cell.length_a   1.000
_cell.length_b   1.000
_cell.length_c   1.000
_cell.angle_alpha   90.00
_cell.angle_beta   90.00
_cell.angle_gamma   90.00
#
_symmetry.space_group_name_H-M   'P 1'
#
loop_
_entity.id
_entity.type
_entity.pdbx_description
1 polymer ?
#
loop_
_entity_poly.entity_id
_entity_poly.type
_entity_poly.pdbx_seq_one_letter_code
_entity_poly.pdbx_strand_id
1 'polypeptide(L)'
;MKNKLSQKSRSFSIGFFITILFILLTLTEISISVSDFSERKSRDLRFLMRGKEKAGGNVVIAAIDDKSLEAIGRWPWSRSVIAKLVTRLRQGGAKAVAIDLLFADPETDPEKQKIRELITEYTRMGLLETKPENQAFFSKMVEIAEGTDHDAMLAEAIRTAKNVILPMVFAISEPIPDEIPEPILPISELAKAASRIGFVNVLPDTDGAVRRGLGMIKKDEDV
;
A
#
# COMPACT_ATOMS: atom_id res chain seq x y z
N MET A 1 -47.86 -51.69 -25.21
CA MET A 1 -47.88 -50.48 -24.35
C MET A 1 -46.93 -50.50 -23.15
N LYS A 2 -46.38 -51.64 -22.70
CA LYS A 2 -45.52 -51.69 -21.48
C LYS A 2 -44.12 -51.04 -21.61
N ASN A 3 -43.60 -50.82 -22.83
CA ASN A 3 -42.23 -50.34 -23.03
C ASN A 3 -42.05 -48.81 -22.84
N LYS A 4 -43.10 -48.01 -23.07
CA LYS A 4 -43.04 -46.53 -22.93
C LYS A 4 -42.98 -46.06 -21.47
N LEU A 5 -43.62 -46.79 -20.55
CA LEU A 5 -43.62 -46.47 -19.11
C LEU A 5 -42.26 -46.72 -18.45
N SER A 6 -41.56 -47.80 -18.85
CA SER A 6 -40.20 -48.10 -18.39
C SER A 6 -39.18 -47.08 -18.90
N GLN A 7 -39.32 -46.63 -20.15
CA GLN A 7 -38.42 -45.64 -20.74
C GLN A 7 -38.58 -44.26 -20.08
N LYS A 8 -39.82 -43.83 -19.79
CA LYS A 8 -40.09 -42.55 -19.10
C LYS A 8 -39.55 -42.55 -17.66
N SER A 9 -39.67 -43.67 -16.94
CA SER A 9 -39.09 -43.84 -15.61
C SER A 9 -37.57 -43.82 -15.64
N ARG A 10 -36.92 -44.44 -16.64
CA ARG A 10 -35.46 -44.39 -16.82
C ARG A 10 -34.95 -42.98 -17.11
N SER A 11 -35.61 -42.24 -18.01
CA SER A 11 -35.25 -40.84 -18.29
C SER A 11 -35.40 -39.95 -17.06
N PHE A 12 -36.45 -40.17 -16.25
CA PHE A 12 -36.64 -39.46 -14.99
C PHE A 12 -35.56 -39.80 -13.97
N SER A 13 -35.20 -41.09 -13.81
CA SER A 13 -34.12 -41.50 -12.91
C SER A 13 -32.76 -40.97 -13.33
N ILE A 14 -32.46 -40.94 -14.64
CA ILE A 14 -31.22 -40.35 -15.18
C ILE A 14 -31.19 -38.84 -14.87
N GLY A 15 -32.28 -38.12 -15.15
CA GLY A 15 -32.38 -36.69 -14.85
C GLY A 15 -32.19 -36.42 -13.35
N PHE A 16 -32.85 -37.20 -12.48
CA PHE A 16 -32.70 -37.10 -11.03
C PHE A 16 -31.27 -37.35 -10.56
N PHE A 17 -30.59 -38.36 -11.13
CA PHE A 17 -29.19 -38.65 -10.82
C PHE A 17 -28.24 -37.54 -11.26
N ILE A 18 -28.47 -36.96 -12.45
CA ILE A 18 -27.70 -35.82 -12.96
C ILE A 18 -27.90 -34.60 -12.06
N THR A 19 -29.14 -34.33 -11.63
CA THR A 19 -29.43 -33.22 -10.72
C THR A 19 -28.78 -33.43 -9.35
N ILE A 20 -28.86 -34.64 -8.77
CA ILE A 20 -28.17 -34.95 -7.52
C ILE A 20 -26.65 -34.83 -7.67
N LEU A 21 -26.08 -35.33 -8.77
CA LEU A 21 -24.65 -35.20 -9.04
C LEU A 21 -24.23 -33.73 -9.15
N PHE A 22 -25.02 -32.90 -9.85
CA PHE A 22 -24.77 -31.47 -9.96
C PHE A 22 -24.86 -30.78 -8.60
N ILE A 23 -25.90 -31.09 -7.80
CA ILE A 23 -26.04 -30.58 -6.42
C ILE A 23 -24.83 -31.00 -5.57
N LEU A 24 -24.43 -32.28 -5.63
CA LEU A 24 -23.29 -32.78 -4.87
C LEU A 24 -21.97 -32.13 -5.32
N LEU A 25 -21.80 -31.86 -6.61
CA LEU A 25 -20.66 -31.12 -7.15
C LEU A 25 -20.68 -29.63 -6.78
N THR A 26 -21.85 -29.03 -6.54
CA THR A 26 -21.97 -27.65 -6.03
C THR A 26 -21.80 -27.55 -4.51
N LEU A 27 -22.19 -28.60 -3.78
CA LEU A 27 -22.02 -28.68 -2.32
C LEU A 27 -20.61 -29.09 -1.92
N THR A 28 -19.89 -29.80 -2.80
CA THR A 28 -18.46 -30.00 -2.69
C THR A 28 -17.76 -28.83 -3.36
N GLU A 29 -16.71 -28.28 -2.77
CA GLU A 29 -15.94 -27.14 -3.32
C GLU A 29 -15.27 -27.43 -4.69
N ILE A 30 -15.49 -28.62 -5.25
CA ILE A 30 -14.97 -29.14 -6.51
C ILE A 30 -15.47 -28.32 -7.71
N SER A 31 -16.74 -27.88 -7.74
CA SER A 31 -17.27 -27.07 -8.87
C SER A 31 -16.69 -25.65 -8.92
N ILE A 32 -16.40 -25.06 -7.75
CA ILE A 32 -15.79 -23.74 -7.62
C ILE A 32 -14.36 -23.78 -8.19
N SER A 33 -13.61 -24.86 -7.89
CA SER A 33 -12.23 -25.04 -8.34
C SER A 33 -12.06 -25.16 -9.87
N VAL A 34 -12.94 -25.90 -10.56
CA VAL A 34 -12.85 -26.07 -12.03
C VAL A 34 -13.21 -24.77 -12.78
N SER A 35 -14.15 -23.99 -12.25
CA SER A 35 -14.50 -22.66 -12.78
C SER A 35 -13.31 -21.70 -12.68
N ASP A 36 -12.69 -21.62 -11.50
CA ASP A 36 -11.55 -20.73 -11.24
C ASP A 36 -10.34 -21.09 -12.09
N PHE A 37 -10.00 -22.38 -12.20
CA PHE A 37 -8.88 -22.82 -13.03
C PHE A 37 -9.07 -22.43 -14.50
N SER A 38 -10.26 -22.70 -15.03
CA SER A 38 -10.60 -22.40 -16.44
C SER A 38 -10.59 -20.89 -16.69
N GLU A 39 -11.10 -20.10 -15.73
CA GLU A 39 -11.07 -18.64 -15.82
C GLU A 39 -9.63 -18.11 -15.84
N ARG A 40 -8.77 -18.55 -14.91
CA ARG A 40 -7.36 -18.14 -14.83
C ARG A 40 -6.61 -18.45 -16.11
N LYS A 41 -6.74 -19.68 -16.64
CA LYS A 41 -6.12 -20.07 -17.92
C LYS A 41 -6.62 -19.25 -19.09
N SER A 42 -7.93 -18.98 -19.14
CA SER A 42 -8.49 -18.11 -20.19
C SER A 42 -7.94 -16.69 -20.13
N ARG A 43 -7.69 -16.16 -18.92
CA ARG A 43 -7.14 -14.82 -18.70
C ARG A 43 -5.68 -14.75 -19.14
N ASP A 44 -4.88 -15.76 -18.80
CA ASP A 44 -3.50 -15.89 -19.25
C ASP A 44 -3.42 -15.92 -20.78
N LEU A 45 -4.28 -16.71 -21.43
CA LEU A 45 -4.35 -16.76 -22.89
C LEU A 45 -4.72 -15.41 -23.49
N ARG A 46 -5.68 -14.67 -22.90
CA ARG A 46 -6.03 -13.31 -23.36
C ARG A 46 -4.86 -12.34 -23.23
N PHE A 47 -4.07 -12.42 -22.16
CA PHE A 47 -2.87 -11.60 -22.01
C PHE A 47 -1.81 -11.93 -23.06
N LEU A 48 -1.58 -13.22 -23.35
CA LEU A 48 -0.66 -13.65 -24.39
C LEU A 48 -1.13 -13.22 -25.79
N MET A 49 -2.42 -13.38 -26.08
CA MET A 49 -3.01 -12.98 -27.37
C MET A 49 -2.99 -11.46 -27.59
N ARG A 50 -3.20 -10.67 -26.53
CA ARG A 50 -3.06 -9.20 -26.61
C ARG A 50 -1.64 -8.78 -26.98
N GLY A 51 -0.64 -9.55 -26.57
CA GLY A 51 0.75 -9.26 -26.85
C GLY A 51 1.31 -8.11 -26.00
N LYS A 52 2.51 -7.64 -26.36
CA LYS A 52 3.20 -6.54 -25.67
C LYS A 52 2.62 -5.20 -26.12
N GLU A 53 2.04 -4.46 -25.18
CA GLU A 53 1.62 -3.08 -25.40
C GLU A 53 2.82 -2.13 -25.32
N LYS A 54 2.88 -1.13 -26.19
CA LYS A 54 3.91 -0.08 -26.10
C LYS A 54 3.54 0.90 -24.99
N ALA A 55 4.52 1.25 -24.15
CA ALA A 55 4.32 2.28 -23.15
C ALA A 55 3.98 3.63 -23.83
N GLY A 56 2.95 4.32 -23.34
CA GLY A 56 2.43 5.55 -23.96
C GLY A 56 3.32 6.79 -23.82
N GLY A 57 4.58 6.66 -23.38
CA GLY A 57 5.56 7.75 -23.29
C GLY A 57 5.31 8.83 -22.22
N ASN A 58 4.14 8.83 -21.58
CA ASN A 58 3.72 9.87 -20.63
C ASN A 58 4.04 9.56 -19.16
N VAL A 59 4.92 8.58 -18.91
CA VAL A 59 5.28 8.13 -17.55
C VAL A 59 6.78 8.30 -17.38
N VAL A 60 7.17 8.92 -16.27
CA VAL A 60 8.56 9.09 -15.86
C VAL A 60 8.72 8.43 -14.49
N ILE A 61 9.82 7.69 -14.32
CA ILE A 61 10.19 7.08 -13.05
C ILE A 61 11.28 7.94 -12.41
N ALA A 62 10.98 8.54 -11.26
CA ALA A 62 11.96 9.20 -10.43
C ALA A 62 12.56 8.16 -9.47
N ALA A 63 13.62 7.49 -9.91
CA ALA A 63 14.28 6.44 -9.13
C ALA A 63 15.25 7.04 -8.09
N ILE A 64 15.46 6.30 -7.01
CA ILE A 64 16.54 6.53 -6.05
C ILE A 64 17.70 5.64 -6.48
N ASP A 65 18.66 6.22 -7.17
CA ASP A 65 19.85 5.54 -7.69
C ASP A 65 21.14 6.05 -7.04
N ASP A 66 22.27 5.42 -7.36
CA ASP A 66 23.57 5.78 -6.79
C ASP A 66 23.93 7.25 -7.02
N LYS A 67 23.60 7.80 -8.20
CA LYS A 67 23.82 9.23 -8.52
C LYS A 67 23.00 10.14 -7.61
N SER A 68 21.75 9.75 -7.31
CA SER A 68 20.89 10.49 -6.40
C SER A 68 21.42 10.43 -4.97
N LEU A 69 21.94 9.28 -4.53
CA LEU A 69 22.55 9.12 -3.21
C LEU A 69 23.84 9.93 -3.07
N GLU A 70 24.67 10.02 -4.12
CA GLU A 70 25.85 10.88 -4.16
C GLU A 70 25.48 12.36 -4.07
N ALA A 71 24.41 12.79 -4.74
CA ALA A 71 24.01 14.18 -4.82
C ALA A 71 23.23 14.69 -3.59
N ILE A 72 22.40 13.83 -2.98
CA ILE A 72 21.45 14.22 -1.91
C ILE A 72 21.93 13.74 -0.54
N GLY A 73 22.64 12.62 -0.49
CA GLY A 73 23.08 11.96 0.73
C GLY A 73 22.50 10.58 0.90
N ARG A 74 22.86 9.95 2.02
CA ARG A 74 22.53 8.57 2.33
C ARG A 74 21.04 8.38 2.59
N TRP A 75 20.48 7.27 2.09
CA TRP A 75 19.14 6.80 2.42
C TRP A 75 19.07 6.23 3.85
N PRO A 76 17.96 6.36 4.60
CA PRO A 76 16.71 7.05 4.24
C PRO A 76 16.85 8.58 4.26
N TRP A 77 16.25 9.24 3.25
CA TRP A 77 16.21 10.70 3.21
C TRP A 77 15.13 11.25 4.15
N SER A 78 15.36 12.46 4.62
CA SER A 78 14.37 13.25 5.35
C SER A 78 13.12 13.50 4.49
N ARG A 79 11.93 13.51 5.10
CA ARG A 79 10.66 13.89 4.45
C ARG A 79 10.66 15.30 3.90
N SER A 80 11.53 16.19 4.40
CA SER A 80 11.75 17.51 3.79
C SER A 80 12.35 17.41 2.38
N VAL A 81 13.17 16.40 2.11
CA VAL A 81 13.71 16.11 0.76
C VAL A 81 12.58 15.62 -0.15
N ILE A 82 11.74 14.71 0.35
CA ILE A 82 10.59 14.20 -0.39
C ILE A 82 9.59 15.34 -0.68
N ALA A 83 9.37 16.26 0.26
CA ALA A 83 8.51 17.43 0.09
C ALA A 83 9.01 18.34 -1.06
N LYS A 84 10.32 18.57 -1.13
CA LYS A 84 10.96 19.31 -2.23
C LYS A 84 10.81 18.57 -3.56
N LEU A 85 10.93 17.24 -3.57
CA LEU A 85 10.71 16.42 -4.77
C LEU A 85 9.26 16.55 -5.27
N VAL A 86 8.27 16.38 -4.40
CA VAL A 86 6.85 16.54 -4.73
C VAL A 86 6.57 17.92 -5.34
N THR A 87 7.12 18.97 -4.72
CA THR A 87 6.99 20.35 -5.20
C THR A 87 7.57 20.52 -6.61
N ARG A 88 8.77 19.98 -6.86
CA ARG A 88 9.42 20.04 -8.18
C ARG A 88 8.67 19.25 -9.24
N LEU A 89 8.17 18.05 -8.92
CA LEU A 89 7.36 17.25 -9.85
C LEU A 89 6.08 17.98 -10.24
N ARG A 90 5.43 18.65 -9.28
CA ARG A 90 4.26 19.48 -9.54
C ARG A 90 4.60 20.66 -10.46
N GLN A 91 5.68 21.38 -10.16
CA GLN A 91 6.16 22.50 -10.99
C GLN A 91 6.56 22.05 -12.41
N GLY A 92 7.09 20.83 -12.54
CA GLY A 92 7.39 20.18 -13.82
C GLY A 92 6.16 19.75 -14.63
N GLY A 93 4.94 20.06 -14.18
CA GLY A 93 3.71 19.80 -14.92
C GLY A 93 3.15 18.39 -14.77
N ALA A 94 3.62 17.61 -13.78
CA ALA A 94 3.06 16.29 -13.51
C ALA A 94 1.54 16.37 -13.28
N LYS A 95 0.78 15.54 -13.99
CA LYS A 95 -0.68 15.42 -13.83
C LYS A 95 -1.06 14.57 -12.63
N ALA A 96 -0.24 13.58 -12.31
CA ALA A 96 -0.33 12.74 -11.12
C ALA A 96 1.08 12.39 -10.63
N VAL A 97 1.24 12.24 -9.32
CA VAL A 97 2.50 11.82 -8.68
C VAL A 97 2.19 10.62 -7.80
N ALA A 98 2.61 9.43 -8.20
CA ALA A 98 2.49 8.23 -7.37
C ALA A 98 3.80 8.02 -6.60
N ILE A 99 3.70 7.88 -5.29
CA ILE A 99 4.86 7.60 -4.42
C ILE A 99 4.87 6.11 -4.09
N ASP A 100 6.00 5.44 -4.33
CA ASP A 100 6.24 4.03 -3.99
C ASP A 100 7.11 3.92 -2.72
N LEU A 101 6.72 4.67 -1.68
CA LEU A 101 7.36 4.72 -0.38
C LEU A 101 6.27 4.78 0.69
N LEU A 102 6.20 3.76 1.53
CA LEU A 102 5.23 3.71 2.63
C LEU A 102 5.73 4.53 3.81
N PHE A 103 4.95 5.53 4.22
CA PHE A 103 5.19 6.37 5.40
C PHE A 103 4.33 5.91 6.59
N ALA A 104 4.51 4.66 7.03
CA ALA A 104 3.66 4.03 8.05
C ALA A 104 3.81 4.65 9.45
N ASP A 105 5.03 5.04 9.80
CA ASP A 105 5.37 5.62 11.11
C ASP A 105 5.77 7.09 10.97
N PRO A 106 5.66 7.93 12.01
CA PRO A 106 6.22 9.29 12.00
C PRO A 106 7.72 9.29 11.70
N GLU A 107 8.23 10.35 11.07
CA GLU A 107 9.68 10.42 10.83
C GLU A 107 10.46 10.45 12.15
N THR A 108 11.41 9.54 12.28
CA THR A 108 12.40 9.57 13.34
C THR A 108 13.70 10.11 12.79
N ASP A 109 14.06 11.33 13.17
CA ASP A 109 15.37 11.90 12.88
C ASP A 109 16.39 11.36 13.90
N PRO A 110 17.39 10.56 13.49
CA PRO A 110 18.36 9.98 14.40
C PRO A 110 19.18 11.02 15.18
N GLU A 111 19.39 12.20 14.61
CA GLU A 111 20.12 13.29 15.28
C GLU A 111 19.24 13.90 16.37
N LYS A 112 17.97 14.19 16.06
CA LYS A 112 17.01 14.68 17.08
C LYS A 112 16.79 13.65 18.18
N GLN A 113 16.78 12.36 17.85
CA GLN A 113 16.65 11.30 18.85
C GLN A 113 17.81 11.30 19.84
N LYS A 114 19.06 11.45 19.37
CA LYS A 114 20.23 11.61 20.24
C LYS A 114 20.13 12.87 21.10
N ILE A 115 19.60 13.96 20.57
CA ILE A 115 19.41 15.19 21.35
C ILE A 115 18.35 14.98 22.44
N ARG A 116 17.25 14.25 22.15
CA ARG A 116 16.25 13.88 23.17
C ARG A 116 16.83 13.00 24.26
N GLU A 117 17.72 12.07 23.91
CA GLU A 117 18.47 11.27 24.88
C GLU A 117 19.38 12.15 25.75
N LEU A 118 20.10 13.11 25.15
CA LEU A 118 20.91 14.08 25.88
C LEU A 118 20.06 14.95 26.82
N ILE A 119 18.90 15.43 26.38
CA ILE A 119 17.94 16.19 27.21
C ILE A 119 17.50 15.36 28.42
N THR A 120 17.22 14.08 28.21
CA THR A 120 16.80 13.15 29.27
C THR A 120 17.92 12.93 30.29
N GLU A 121 19.15 12.70 29.80
CA GLU A 121 20.31 12.51 30.66
C GLU A 121 20.68 13.80 31.42
N TYR A 122 20.62 14.95 30.75
CA TYR A 122 20.85 16.27 31.35
C TYR A 122 19.89 16.54 32.51
N THR A 123 18.63 16.18 32.33
CA THR A 123 17.57 16.30 33.35
C THR A 123 17.83 15.35 34.51
N ARG A 124 18.18 14.08 34.22
CA ARG A 124 18.52 13.06 35.22
C ARG A 124 19.71 13.47 36.10
N MET A 125 20.70 14.15 35.53
CA MET A 125 21.86 14.65 36.26
C MET A 125 21.55 15.88 37.14
N GLY A 126 20.33 16.44 37.09
CA GLY A 126 19.94 17.61 37.87
C GLY A 126 20.64 18.90 37.45
N LEU A 127 21.19 18.96 36.23
CA LEU A 127 22.03 20.08 35.80
C LEU A 127 21.24 21.37 35.57
N LEU A 128 19.94 21.27 35.28
CA LEU A 128 19.03 22.40 35.07
C LEU A 128 19.06 23.46 36.18
N GLU A 129 19.14 23.03 37.44
CA GLU A 129 19.02 23.93 38.60
C GLU A 129 20.37 24.43 39.12
N THR A 130 21.49 23.92 38.58
CA THR A 130 22.81 24.22 39.14
C THR A 130 23.36 25.59 38.73
N LYS A 131 23.02 26.09 37.54
CA LYS A 131 23.50 27.37 37.01
C LYS A 131 22.51 28.01 36.01
N PRO A 132 22.42 29.34 35.90
CA PRO A 132 21.55 30.00 34.91
C PRO A 132 21.88 29.64 33.46
N GLU A 133 23.16 29.43 33.14
CA GLU A 133 23.62 29.05 31.80
C GLU A 133 23.09 27.67 31.37
N ASN A 134 22.82 26.80 32.35
CA ASN A 134 22.30 25.45 32.11
C ASN A 134 20.85 25.47 31.62
N GLN A 135 20.05 26.43 32.09
CA GLN A 135 18.70 26.64 31.58
C GLN A 135 18.72 27.10 30.12
N ALA A 136 19.58 28.07 29.79
CA ALA A 136 19.72 28.57 28.42
C ALA A 136 20.19 27.48 27.45
N PHE A 137 21.17 26.66 27.87
CA PHE A 137 21.64 25.52 27.08
C PHE A 137 20.54 24.46 26.91
N PHE A 138 19.80 24.13 27.97
CA PHE A 138 18.68 23.21 27.93
C PHE A 138 17.58 23.68 26.96
N SER A 139 17.17 24.94 27.05
CA SER A 139 16.20 25.53 26.11
C SER A 139 16.67 25.42 24.67
N LYS A 140 17.97 25.61 24.41
CA LYS A 140 18.52 25.46 23.05
C LYS A 140 18.49 24.00 22.56
N MET A 141 18.78 23.03 23.43
CA MET A 141 18.67 21.61 23.08
C MET A 141 17.23 21.23 22.73
N VAL A 142 16.26 21.69 23.53
CA VAL A 142 14.83 21.46 23.26
C VAL A 142 14.41 22.09 21.94
N GLU A 143 14.79 23.35 21.68
CA GLU A 143 14.51 24.02 20.40
C GLU A 143 15.03 23.23 19.18
N ILE A 144 16.21 22.62 19.28
CA ILE A 144 16.78 21.81 18.19
C ILE A 144 16.05 20.47 18.08
N ALA A 145 15.75 19.82 19.21
CA ALA A 145 15.04 18.53 19.25
C ALA A 145 13.59 18.62 18.75
N GLU A 146 12.93 19.76 18.99
CA GLU A 146 11.61 20.12 18.49
C GLU A 146 11.67 20.91 17.18
N GLY A 147 12.87 21.10 16.62
CA GLY A 147 13.07 21.77 15.34
C GLY A 147 12.26 21.14 14.22
N THR A 148 12.17 21.85 13.10
CA THR A 148 11.26 21.64 11.95
C THR A 148 10.66 20.24 11.81
N ASP A 149 9.34 20.16 11.90
CA ASP A 149 8.55 18.95 11.63
C ASP A 149 8.53 18.65 10.12
N HIS A 150 9.26 17.62 9.72
CA HIS A 150 9.37 17.23 8.32
C HIS A 150 8.13 16.47 7.82
N ASP A 151 7.33 15.87 8.72
CA ASP A 151 6.06 15.21 8.38
C ASP A 151 5.07 16.28 7.91
N ALA A 152 4.97 17.36 8.68
CA ALA A 152 4.14 18.51 8.35
C ALA A 152 4.59 19.19 7.04
N MET A 153 5.90 19.32 6.81
CA MET A 153 6.41 19.85 5.54
C MET A 153 5.99 19.00 4.34
N LEU A 154 6.08 17.68 4.46
CA LEU A 154 5.66 16.76 3.41
C LEU A 154 4.14 16.80 3.22
N ALA A 155 3.37 16.81 4.30
CA ALA A 155 1.92 16.93 4.27
C ALA A 155 1.49 18.19 3.51
N GLU A 156 2.12 19.33 3.79
CA GLU A 156 1.81 20.59 3.12
C GLU A 156 2.19 20.57 1.63
N ALA A 157 3.36 20.02 1.28
CA ALA A 157 3.75 19.87 -0.12
C ALA A 157 2.77 18.98 -0.90
N ILE A 158 2.32 17.88 -0.29
CA ILE A 158 1.32 16.97 -0.85
C ILE A 158 -0.03 17.69 -1.04
N ARG A 159 -0.50 18.41 -0.02
CA ARG A 159 -1.76 19.16 -0.04
C ARG A 159 -1.75 20.25 -1.10
N THR A 160 -0.65 20.99 -1.22
CA THR A 160 -0.46 22.02 -2.23
C THR A 160 -0.39 21.44 -3.64
N ALA A 161 0.23 20.27 -3.83
CA ALA A 161 0.33 19.60 -5.13
C ALA A 161 -1.03 19.10 -5.66
N LYS A 162 -1.93 18.66 -4.76
CA LYS A 162 -3.31 18.19 -5.06
C LYS A 162 -3.43 16.99 -6.01
N ASN A 163 -2.32 16.37 -6.37
CA ASN A 163 -2.27 15.28 -7.35
C ASN A 163 -1.35 14.13 -6.91
N VAL A 164 -1.00 14.08 -5.63
CA VAL A 164 -0.16 13.04 -5.06
C VAL A 164 -1.02 11.87 -4.60
N ILE A 165 -0.57 10.66 -4.94
CA ILE A 165 -1.16 9.39 -4.56
C ILE A 165 -0.17 8.69 -3.65
N LEU A 166 -0.59 8.40 -2.43
CA LEU A 166 0.24 7.69 -1.46
C LEU A 166 -0.06 6.20 -1.46
N PRO A 167 0.94 5.37 -1.12
CA PRO A 167 0.79 3.94 -1.11
C PRO A 167 0.20 3.46 0.23
N MET A 168 -0.60 2.41 0.15
CA MET A 168 -0.89 1.49 1.23
C MET A 168 -0.28 0.12 0.89
N VAL A 169 0.01 -0.66 1.92
CA VAL A 169 0.66 -1.97 1.77
C VAL A 169 -0.12 -3.02 2.54
N PHE A 170 -0.33 -4.18 1.95
CA PHE A 170 -0.85 -5.35 2.66
C PHE A 170 0.30 -6.12 3.29
N ALA A 171 0.17 -6.52 4.56
CA ALA A 171 1.12 -7.44 5.19
C ALA A 171 0.84 -8.86 4.66
N ILE A 172 1.57 -9.27 3.62
CA ILE A 172 1.41 -10.58 3.00
C ILE A 172 2.39 -11.54 3.67
N SER A 173 1.88 -12.59 4.30
CA SER A 173 2.67 -13.71 4.84
C SER A 173 2.34 -15.01 4.11
N GLU A 174 3.26 -15.98 4.19
CA GLU A 174 2.98 -17.36 3.80
C GLU A 174 2.59 -18.19 5.03
N PRO A 175 1.50 -18.99 4.99
CA PRO A 175 0.59 -19.19 3.85
C PRO A 175 -0.27 -17.95 3.57
N ILE A 176 -0.64 -17.74 2.29
CA ILE A 176 -1.51 -16.63 1.88
C ILE A 176 -2.83 -16.75 2.66
N PRO A 177 -3.22 -15.74 3.45
CA PRO A 177 -4.45 -15.80 4.23
C PRO A 177 -5.69 -15.90 3.33
N ASP A 178 -6.70 -16.66 3.78
CA ASP A 178 -8.00 -16.74 3.10
C ASP A 178 -8.77 -15.41 3.17
N GLU A 179 -8.51 -14.62 4.22
CA GLU A 179 -9.08 -13.28 4.42
C GLU A 179 -8.10 -12.18 3.99
N ILE A 180 -8.64 -11.06 3.49
CA ILE A 180 -7.80 -9.91 3.09
C ILE A 180 -7.24 -9.26 4.36
N PRO A 181 -5.91 -9.17 4.53
CA PRO A 181 -5.32 -8.54 5.70
C PRO A 181 -5.62 -7.04 5.73
N GLU A 182 -5.63 -6.46 6.92
CA GLU A 182 -5.77 -5.01 7.07
C GLU A 182 -4.62 -4.28 6.34
N PRO A 183 -4.92 -3.24 5.56
CA PRO A 183 -3.89 -2.47 4.88
C PRO A 183 -3.14 -1.57 5.87
N ILE A 184 -1.82 -1.57 5.77
CA ILE A 184 -0.97 -0.58 6.42
C ILE A 184 -1.08 0.71 5.61
N LEU A 185 -1.62 1.74 6.25
CA LEU A 185 -1.79 3.07 5.69
C LEU A 185 -0.59 3.96 6.02
N PRO A 186 -0.34 5.03 5.24
CA PRO A 186 0.55 6.09 5.67
C PRO A 186 -0.02 6.80 6.91
N ILE A 187 0.83 7.47 7.68
CA ILE A 187 0.40 8.24 8.85
C ILE A 187 -0.76 9.17 8.52
N SER A 188 -1.67 9.37 9.48
CA SER A 188 -2.95 10.05 9.27
C SER A 188 -2.79 11.43 8.61
N GLU A 189 -1.76 12.17 8.99
CA GLU A 189 -1.47 13.50 8.45
C GLU A 189 -1.20 13.47 6.94
N LEU A 190 -0.33 12.57 6.48
CA LEU A 190 -0.01 12.39 5.07
C LEU A 190 -1.19 11.78 4.30
N ALA A 191 -1.89 10.81 4.91
CA ALA A 191 -3.05 10.18 4.30
C ALA A 191 -4.17 11.20 3.99
N LYS A 192 -4.44 12.12 4.92
CA LYS A 192 -5.43 13.21 4.75
C LYS A 192 -4.99 14.27 3.76
N ALA A 193 -3.69 14.47 3.58
CA ALA A 193 -3.15 15.42 2.60
C ALA A 193 -3.21 14.86 1.17
N ALA A 194 -3.03 13.55 1.01
CA ALA A 194 -3.00 12.89 -0.29
C ALA A 194 -4.31 13.05 -1.06
N SER A 195 -4.20 13.14 -2.39
CA SER A 195 -5.40 13.20 -3.25
C SER A 195 -6.15 11.86 -3.28
N ARG A 196 -5.40 10.76 -3.19
CA ARG A 196 -5.89 9.38 -3.19
C ARG A 196 -4.88 8.49 -2.47
N ILE A 197 -5.37 7.35 -1.99
CA ILE A 197 -4.54 6.23 -1.53
C ILE A 197 -4.67 5.09 -2.54
N GLY A 198 -3.55 4.51 -2.95
CA GLY A 198 -3.49 3.33 -3.81
C GLY A 198 -2.61 2.24 -3.18
N PHE A 199 -2.68 1.01 -3.66
CA PHE A 199 -1.82 -0.07 -3.17
C PHE A 199 -0.57 -0.22 -4.04
N VAL A 200 0.57 -0.57 -3.45
CA VAL A 200 1.83 -0.86 -4.18
C VAL A 200 2.14 -2.35 -4.25
N ASN A 201 1.54 -3.15 -3.36
CA ASN A 201 1.55 -4.59 -3.45
C ASN A 201 0.13 -5.15 -3.57
N VAL A 202 0.03 -6.35 -4.10
CA VAL A 202 -1.22 -7.06 -4.34
C VAL A 202 -1.08 -8.50 -3.87
N LEU A 203 -2.17 -9.05 -3.35
CA LEU A 203 -2.24 -10.46 -3.03
C LEU A 203 -2.19 -11.26 -4.34
N PRO A 204 -1.21 -12.17 -4.51
CA PRO A 204 -1.18 -13.04 -5.67
C PRO A 204 -2.34 -14.04 -5.61
N ASP A 205 -2.71 -14.62 -6.76
CA ASP A 205 -3.59 -15.78 -6.79
C ASP A 205 -2.89 -16.98 -6.12
N THR A 206 -3.63 -18.06 -5.83
CA THR A 206 -3.09 -19.27 -5.15
C THR A 206 -1.94 -19.97 -5.88
N ASP A 207 -1.69 -19.63 -7.14
CA ASP A 207 -0.54 -20.12 -7.93
C ASP A 207 0.63 -19.12 -7.99
N GLY A 208 0.60 -18.06 -7.17
CA GLY A 208 1.62 -17.02 -7.08
C GLY A 208 1.54 -15.93 -8.15
N ALA A 209 0.66 -16.07 -9.15
CA ALA A 209 0.55 -15.10 -10.23
C ALA A 209 -0.45 -13.99 -9.89
N VAL A 210 -0.08 -12.75 -10.21
CA VAL A 210 -0.91 -11.57 -10.00
C VAL A 210 -1.83 -11.39 -11.20
N ARG A 211 -3.13 -11.62 -11.01
CA ARG A 211 -4.14 -11.41 -12.07
C ARG A 211 -5.32 -10.55 -11.65
N ARG A 212 -5.46 -10.27 -10.36
CA ARG A 212 -6.53 -9.48 -9.77
C ARG A 212 -5.92 -8.38 -8.91
N GLY A 213 -6.53 -7.20 -8.93
CA GLY A 213 -6.26 -6.13 -7.99
C GLY A 213 -7.49 -5.92 -7.12
N LEU A 214 -7.30 -5.74 -5.82
CA LEU A 214 -8.40 -5.47 -4.91
C LEU A 214 -8.92 -4.05 -5.12
N GLY A 215 -10.19 -3.94 -5.50
CA GLY A 215 -10.90 -2.66 -5.45
C GLY A 215 -11.34 -2.40 -4.02
N MET A 216 -10.69 -1.45 -3.34
CA MET A 216 -11.13 -1.02 -2.02
C MET A 216 -11.97 0.26 -2.15
N ILE A 217 -13.16 0.24 -1.56
CA ILE A 217 -14.02 1.41 -1.43
C ILE A 217 -14.08 1.70 0.06
N LYS A 218 -13.44 2.79 0.49
CA LYS A 218 -13.66 3.31 1.83
C LYS A 218 -14.99 4.03 1.84
N LYS A 219 -15.91 3.56 2.69
CA LYS A 219 -17.13 4.31 3.01
C LYS A 219 -16.75 5.36 4.04
N ASP A 220 -16.85 6.63 3.71
CA ASP A 220 -16.75 7.69 4.72
C ASP A 220 -18.00 7.58 5.60
N GLU A 221 -17.81 7.36 6.90
CA GLU A 221 -18.92 7.25 7.86
C GLU A 221 -19.44 8.62 8.33
N ASP A 222 -18.92 9.72 7.77
CA ASP A 222 -19.32 11.08 8.09
C ASP A 222 -20.17 11.70 6.95
N VAL A 223 -21.41 11.21 6.78
CA VAL A 223 -22.57 11.94 6.20
C VAL A 223 -23.86 11.51 6.89
#